data_AF-A0A965MSU8-F1
#
_entry.id   AF-A0A965MSU8-F1
#
_cell.length_a   1.000
_cell.length_b   1.000
_cell.length_c   1.000
_cell.angle_alpha   90.00
_cell.angle_beta   90.00
_cell.angle_gamma   90.00
#
_symmetry.space_group_name_H-M   'P 1'
#
loop_
_entity.id
_entity.type
_entity.pdbx_description
1 polymer ?
#
loop_
_entity_poly.entity_id
_entity_poly.type
_entity_poly.pdbx_seq_one_letter_code
_entity_poly.pdbx_strand_id
1 'polypeptide(L)' 'GTLARESARRIPTFVAILLTGLAGGLIGYALVDVQCEGSCGVPLGLGVLLGSVMFAGGSAIVAVLVLRALGEWREIEDRR' A
#
# COMPACT_ATOMS: atom_id res chain seq x y z
N GLY A 1 17.14 -20.72 -13.04
CA GLY A 1 16.51 -20.04 -11.90
C GLY A 1 15.68 -18.85 -12.34
N THR A 2 14.62 -19.09 -13.10
CA THR A 2 13.73 -18.06 -13.66
C THR A 2 12.57 -17.71 -12.71
N LEU A 3 12.13 -18.66 -11.89
CA LEU A 3 11.06 -18.45 -10.90
C LEU A 3 11.42 -17.40 -9.82
N ALA A 4 12.69 -17.29 -9.42
CA ALA A 4 13.12 -16.26 -8.45
C ALA A 4 13.12 -14.84 -9.06
N ARG A 5 13.23 -14.71 -10.38
CA ARG A 5 13.29 -13.41 -11.08
C ARG A 5 11.92 -12.81 -11.33
N GLU A 6 10.88 -13.63 -11.46
CA GLU A 6 9.48 -13.18 -11.55
C GLU A 6 8.93 -12.69 -10.20
N SER A 7 9.30 -13.35 -9.11
CA SER A 7 8.94 -12.95 -7.74
C SER A 7 9.56 -11.61 -7.34
N ALA A 8 10.76 -11.31 -7.85
CA ALA A 8 11.57 -10.16 -7.44
C ALA A 8 10.89 -8.80 -7.66
N ARG A 9 9.86 -8.70 -8.53
CA ARG A 9 9.16 -7.43 -8.80
C ARG A 9 7.79 -7.32 -8.14
N ARG A 10 7.06 -8.44 -7.97
CA ARG A 10 5.73 -8.42 -7.35
C ARG A 10 5.80 -8.35 -5.83
N ILE A 11 6.75 -9.08 -5.23
CA ILE A 11 6.96 -9.11 -3.79
C ILE A 11 7.17 -7.69 -3.21
N PRO A 12 8.12 -6.87 -3.70
CA PRO A 12 8.34 -5.55 -3.11
C PRO A 12 7.14 -4.62 -3.26
N THR A 13 6.41 -4.71 -4.38
CA THR A 13 5.18 -3.94 -4.59
C THR A 13 4.08 -4.32 -3.58
N PHE A 14 3.82 -5.62 -3.41
CA PHE A 14 2.85 -6.08 -2.43
C PHE A 14 3.25 -5.70 -1.01
N VAL A 15 4.53 -5.84 -0.66
CA VAL A 15 5.05 -5.43 0.65
C VAL A 15 4.86 -3.93 0.86
N ALA A 16 5.14 -3.08 -0.13
CA ALA A 16 4.92 -1.65 -0.03
C ALA A 16 3.43 -1.29 0.20
N ILE A 17 2.51 -1.96 -0.51
CA ILE A 17 1.06 -1.74 -0.32
C ILE A 17 0.62 -2.16 1.08
N LEU A 18 1.09 -3.30 1.58
CA LEU A 18 0.77 -3.77 2.93
C LEU A 18 1.34 -2.84 4.01
N LEU A 19 2.59 -2.41 3.88
CA LEU A 19 3.22 -1.50 4.84
C LEU A 19 2.53 -0.14 4.86
N THR A 20 2.17 0.40 3.70
CA THR A 20 1.44 1.68 3.60
C THR A 20 0.02 1.55 4.15
N GLY A 21 -0.70 0.46 3.87
CA GLY A 21 -2.01 0.20 4.45
C GLY A 21 -1.98 0.03 5.97
N LEU A 22 -0.97 -0.66 6.51
CA LEU A 22 -0.77 -0.82 7.95
C LEU A 22 -0.49 0.54 8.62
N ALA A 23 0.38 1.35 8.02
CA ALA A 23 0.65 2.70 8.50
C ALA A 23 -0.62 3.58 8.46
N GLY A 24 -1.40 3.53 7.37
CA GLY A 24 -2.66 4.27 7.24
C GLY A 24 -3.72 3.84 8.26
N GLY A 25 -3.80 2.55 8.58
CA GLY A 25 -4.68 2.03 9.62
C GLY A 25 -4.28 2.51 11.02
N LEU A 26 -2.98 2.53 11.34
CA LEU A 26 -2.46 3.07 12.61
C LEU A 26 -2.72 4.57 12.74
N ILE A 27 -2.55 5.34 11.66
CA ILE A 27 -2.90 6.77 11.65
C ILE A 27 -4.40 6.97 11.86
N GLY A 28 -5.24 6.18 11.17
CA GLY A 28 -6.69 6.23 11.34
C GLY A 28 -7.16 5.87 12.75
N TYR A 29 -6.48 4.92 13.41
CA TYR A 29 -6.69 4.61 14.83
C TYR A 29 -6.36 5.82 15.71
N ALA A 30 -5.15 6.36 15.58
CA ALA A 30 -4.66 7.44 16.42
C ALA A 30 -5.53 8.71 16.29
N LEU A 31 -6.03 9.00 15.09
CA LEU A 31 -6.94 10.12 14.87
C LEU A 31 -8.26 9.96 15.63
N VAL A 32 -8.81 8.75 15.71
CA VAL A 32 -10.06 8.51 16.43
C VAL A 32 -9.83 8.43 17.94
N ASP A 33 -8.71 7.87 18.37
CA ASP A 33 -8.29 7.77 19.77
C ASP A 33 -8.16 9.16 20.42
N VAL A 34 -7.56 10.14 19.72
CA VAL A 34 -7.45 11.53 20.20
C VAL A 34 -8.80 12.24 20.31
N GLN A 35 -9.80 11.80 19.53
CA GLN A 35 -11.10 12.47 19.44
C GLN A 35 -12.14 11.93 20.44
N CYS A 36 -11.82 10.90 21.23
CA CYS A 36 -12.85 10.10 21.86
C CYS A 36 -12.43 9.58 23.25
N GLU A 37 -13.09 10.07 24.31
CA GLU A 37 -12.93 9.58 25.68
C GLU A 37 -14.20 8.79 26.07
N GLY A 38 -14.20 7.46 25.91
CA GLY A 38 -15.33 6.60 26.27
C GLY A 38 -15.50 5.34 25.40
N SER A 39 -16.76 4.96 25.14
CA SER A 39 -17.14 3.77 24.34
C SER A 39 -16.96 4.02 22.83
N CYS A 40 -15.73 3.98 22.34
CA CYS A 40 -15.39 4.37 20.97
C CYS A 40 -15.02 3.19 20.05
N GLY A 41 -15.38 1.95 20.41
CA GLY A 41 -14.99 0.76 19.65
C GLY A 41 -15.42 0.78 18.16
N VAL A 42 -16.64 1.25 17.88
CA VAL A 42 -17.16 1.37 16.50
C VAL A 42 -16.39 2.42 15.68
N PRO A 43 -16.27 3.69 16.13
CA PRO A 43 -15.51 4.68 15.38
C PRO A 43 -14.02 4.34 15.28
N LEU A 44 -13.41 3.72 16.31
CA LEU A 44 -12.01 3.27 16.25
C LEU A 44 -11.81 2.22 15.14
N GLY A 45 -12.71 1.24 15.06
CA GLY A 45 -12.70 0.23 14.00
C GLY A 45 -12.88 0.86 12.62
N LEU A 46 -13.78 1.82 12.47
CA LEU A 46 -13.97 2.54 11.20
C LEU A 46 -12.74 3.38 10.82
N GLY A 47 -12.09 4.04 11.78
CA GLY A 47 -10.86 4.79 11.55
C GLY A 47 -9.74 3.91 11.00
N VAL A 48 -9.54 2.74 11.60
CA VAL A 48 -8.57 1.74 11.12
C VAL A 48 -8.93 1.24 9.72
N LEU A 49 -10.19 0.86 9.48
CA LEU A 49 -10.63 0.32 8.20
C LEU A 49 -10.52 1.35 7.08
N LEU A 50 -11.05 2.55 7.27
CA LEU A 50 -11.01 3.61 6.27
C LEU A 50 -9.59 4.11 6.02
N GLY A 51 -8.80 4.30 7.08
CA GLY A 51 -7.40 4.71 6.98
C GLY A 51 -6.55 3.70 6.22
N SER A 52 -6.70 2.41 6.52
CA SER A 52 -5.97 1.34 5.83
C SER A 52 -6.39 1.18 4.37
N VAL A 53 -7.69 1.20 4.07
CA VAL A 53 -8.21 1.06 2.70
C VAL A 53 -7.81 2.23 1.81
N MET A 54 -7.89 3.47 2.31
CA MET A 54 -7.51 4.65 1.52
C MET A 54 -6.01 4.68 1.21
N PHE A 55 -5.16 4.38 2.19
CA PHE A 55 -3.71 4.31 1.97
C PHE A 55 -3.30 3.15 1.06
N ALA A 56 -3.87 1.96 1.27
CA ALA A 56 -3.60 0.79 0.43
C ALA A 56 -4.10 1.01 -1.01
N GLY A 57 -5.27 1.62 -1.18
CA GLY A 57 -5.82 1.97 -2.48
C GLY A 57 -4.95 2.99 -3.21
N GLY A 58 -4.53 4.06 -2.53
CA GLY A 58 -3.63 5.07 -3.09
C GLY A 58 -2.27 4.48 -3.50
N SER A 59 -1.65 3.69 -2.63
CA SER A 59 -0.35 3.08 -2.93
C SER A 59 -0.43 2.02 -4.03
N ALA A 60 -1.56 1.32 -4.20
CA ALA A 60 -1.78 0.39 -5.30
C ALA A 60 -1.76 1.10 -6.67
N ILE A 61 -2.35 2.29 -6.77
CA ILE A 61 -2.32 3.09 -8.01
C ILE A 61 -0.86 3.48 -8.33
N VAL A 62 -0.16 4.06 -7.35
CA VAL A 62 1.24 4.47 -7.52
C VAL A 62 2.12 3.28 -7.91
N ALA A 63 1.93 2.13 -7.27
CA ALA A 63 2.63 0.91 -7.61
C ALA A 63 2.42 0.49 -9.07
N VAL A 64 1.19 0.53 -9.58
CA VAL A 64 0.91 0.23 -10.99
C VAL A 64 1.60 1.22 -11.91
N LEU A 65 1.58 2.52 -11.59
CA LEU A 65 2.27 3.54 -12.39
C LEU A 65 3.78 3.31 -12.43
N VAL A 66 4.40 2.99 -11.29
CA VAL A 66 5.83 2.66 -11.20
C VAL A 66 6.15 1.41 -12.03
N LEU A 67 5.32 0.37 -11.94
CA LEU A 67 5.51 -0.85 -12.74
C LEU A 67 5.37 -0.58 -14.24
N ARG A 68 4.49 0.34 -14.66
CA ARG A 68 4.38 0.76 -16.06
C ARG A 68 5.63 1.49 -16.52
N ALA A 69 6.09 2.47 -15.75
CA ALA A 69 7.32 3.21 -16.06
C ALA A 69 8.51 2.24 -16.20
N LEU A 70 8.70 1.34 -15.23
CA LEU A 70 9.74 0.30 -15.28
C LEU A 70 9.58 -0.69 -16.45
N GLY A 71 8.38 -0.82 -17.01
CA GLY A 71 8.12 -1.59 -18.22
C GLY A 71 8.64 -0.88 -19.47
N GLU A 72 8.34 0.41 -19.60
CA GLU A 72 8.79 1.25 -20.72
C GLU A 72 10.32 1.31 -20.81
N TRP A 73 11.00 1.45 -19.67
CA TRP A 73 12.48 1.45 -19.63
C TRP A 73 13.07 0.12 -20.10
N ARG A 74 12.45 -1.02 -19.74
CA ARG A 74 12.93 -2.35 -20.17
C ARG A 74 12.76 -2.59 -21.66
N GLU A 75 11.67 -2.08 -22.25
CA GLU A 75 11.44 -2.20 -23.69
C GLU A 75 12.48 -1.42 -24.52
N ILE A 76 12.99 -0.31 -23.97
CA ILE A 76 14.08 0.46 -24.58
C ILE A 76 15.42 -0.30 -24.46
N GLU A 77 15.68 -0.93 -23.31
CA GLU A 77 16.90 -1.71 -23.08
C GLU A 77 16.98 -2.97 -23.95
N ASP A 78 15.87 -3.69 -24.12
CA ASP A 78 15.81 -4.95 -24.89
C ASP A 78 15.95 -4.72 -26.41
N ARG A 79 15.64 -3.51 -26.90
CA ARG A 79 15.81 -3.12 -28.32
C ARG A 79 17.23 -2.67 -28.68
N ARG A 80 18.14 -2.60 -27.71
CA ARG A 80 19.51 -2.10 -27.88
C ARG A 80 20.51 -3.25 -27.88
#